data_AF-A0AA36JLD1-F1
#
_entry.id   AF-A0AA36JLD1-F1
#
_cell.length_a   1.000
_cell.length_b   1.000
_cell.length_c   1.000
_cell.angle_alpha   90.00
_cell.angle_beta   90.00
_cell.angle_gamma   90.00
#
_symmetry.space_group_name_H-M   'P 1'
#
loop_
_entity.id
_entity.type
_entity.pdbx_description
1 polymer ?
#
loop_
_entity_poly.entity_id
_entity_poly.type
_entity_poly.pdbx_seq_one_letter_code
_entity_poly.pdbx_strand_id
1 'polypeptide(L)'
;MTTANPINYQDFIPSVLQRFVAASGEIGKSDLDPKLHHLLDLRASQINQCAYCVKMHNKEALDDGESQERLQRLTVWRHVEDFTPAEKAALAWTEALTNLDPKTDYSVLRADLRSHFSDGEISAITSSVAMINLWNRIQARPRLLGLAYRMLGSMADAEDAVQDTFVKWQSVDGNTVSNPEAFLTTICTNRCLDYLKAAHRKRVDYVGPWIPEPLQTDAGSDPETDLERAQSLTTAFLMLLERLTPKERAAYLLREVFGKPYPEVADTLQMSEAGCRQLVSRAGRFVRSLSSRSVPTPDQQSALLKAFMSALATGSTDKLAALLADSVQLRTDGGGKATAITRTLQGSDVVSKSIAKILSRLWTEDRTVEIEINGLRGLVEYDGARIVTATTLGFDTSGLVDQVFMIRNPEKLARLENRIHHDAKSGALWR
;
A
#
# COMPACT_ATOMS: atom_id res chain seq x y z
N MET A 1 -15.59 -7.99 17.96
CA MET A 1 -15.53 -8.22 16.50
C MET A 1 -14.61 -7.17 15.92
N THR A 2 -13.32 -7.46 15.86
CA THR A 2 -12.29 -6.56 15.33
C THR A 2 -12.03 -6.98 13.89
N THR A 3 -12.71 -6.33 12.95
CA THR A 3 -12.49 -6.54 11.51
C THR A 3 -11.25 -5.75 11.11
N ALA A 4 -10.11 -6.39 11.28
CA ALA A 4 -8.84 -5.96 10.75
C ALA A 4 -8.85 -6.25 9.24
N ASN A 5 -9.62 -5.52 8.43
CA ASN A 5 -9.54 -5.54 6.96
C ASN A 5 -9.05 -4.18 6.47
N PRO A 6 -8.30 -4.11 5.36
CA PRO A 6 -8.07 -2.85 4.67
C PRO A 6 -9.40 -2.32 4.24
N ILE A 7 -9.70 -1.11 4.67
CA ILE A 7 -10.86 -0.40 4.17
C ILE A 7 -10.51 0.00 2.74
N ASN A 8 -10.79 -0.92 1.82
CA ASN A 8 -11.04 -0.54 0.45
C ASN A 8 -12.41 0.14 0.43
N TYR A 9 -12.42 1.47 0.46
CA TYR A 9 -13.67 2.24 0.46
C TYR A 9 -14.56 1.88 -0.74
N GLN A 10 -13.96 1.40 -1.84
CA GLN A 10 -14.67 0.92 -3.03
C GLN A 10 -15.47 -0.36 -2.76
N ASP A 11 -14.96 -1.28 -1.96
CA ASP A 11 -15.57 -2.60 -1.77
C ASP A 11 -16.58 -2.60 -0.62
N PHE A 12 -16.33 -1.78 0.42
CA PHE A 12 -17.18 -1.75 1.62
C PHE A 12 -18.27 -0.68 1.59
N ILE A 13 -18.02 0.45 0.92
CA ILE A 13 -19.00 1.52 0.74
C ILE A 13 -19.01 2.06 -0.70
N PRO A 14 -19.16 1.20 -1.73
CA PRO A 14 -19.20 1.62 -3.13
C PRO A 14 -20.23 2.73 -3.36
N SER A 15 -21.35 2.67 -2.64
CA SER A 15 -22.43 3.67 -2.71
C SER A 15 -22.01 5.04 -2.17
N VAL A 16 -21.06 5.12 -1.23
CA VAL A 16 -20.55 6.39 -0.70
C VAL A 16 -19.54 6.99 -1.68
N LEU A 17 -18.62 6.18 -2.22
CA LEU A 17 -17.71 6.65 -3.27
C LEU A 17 -18.48 7.06 -4.53
N GLN A 18 -19.50 6.30 -4.93
CA GLN A 18 -20.41 6.70 -6.01
C GLN A 18 -21.11 8.03 -5.71
N ARG A 19 -21.47 8.30 -4.45
CA ARG A 19 -22.03 9.60 -4.06
C ARG A 19 -21.00 10.72 -4.09
N PHE A 20 -19.74 10.46 -3.76
CA PHE A 20 -18.67 11.46 -3.91
C PHE A 20 -18.38 11.75 -5.38
N VAL A 21 -18.32 10.73 -6.23
CA VAL A 21 -18.19 10.89 -7.69
C VAL A 21 -19.40 11.62 -8.26
N ALA A 22 -20.62 11.26 -7.85
CA ALA A 22 -21.83 11.96 -8.26
C ALA A 22 -21.82 13.41 -7.78
N ALA A 23 -21.39 13.68 -6.55
CA ALA A 23 -21.25 15.03 -6.03
C ALA A 23 -20.20 15.84 -6.82
N SER A 24 -19.03 15.27 -7.15
CA SER A 24 -18.06 15.88 -8.06
C SER A 24 -18.69 16.19 -9.43
N GLY A 25 -19.48 15.25 -9.98
CA GLY A 25 -20.19 15.44 -11.24
C GLY A 25 -21.26 16.53 -11.20
N GLU A 26 -22.01 16.66 -10.09
CA GLU A 26 -22.98 17.73 -9.90
C GLU A 26 -22.30 19.10 -9.71
N ILE A 27 -21.18 19.15 -8.97
CA ILE A 27 -20.37 20.37 -8.84
C ILE A 27 -19.85 20.81 -10.22
N GLY A 28 -19.40 19.87 -11.06
CA GLY A 28 -18.94 20.14 -12.42
C GLY A 28 -20.02 20.60 -13.40
N LYS A 29 -21.32 20.49 -13.03
CA LYS A 29 -22.44 21.07 -13.80
C LYS A 29 -22.78 22.51 -13.40
N SER A 30 -22.09 23.07 -12.40
CA SER A 30 -22.28 24.46 -12.01
C SER A 30 -21.87 25.41 -13.15
N ASP A 31 -22.39 26.64 -13.13
CA ASP A 31 -22.06 27.68 -14.10
C ASP A 31 -20.63 28.24 -13.94
N LEU A 32 -19.77 27.57 -13.18
CA LEU A 32 -18.37 27.97 -12.98
C LEU A 32 -17.57 27.73 -14.26
N ASP A 33 -16.71 28.68 -14.64
CA ASP A 33 -15.77 28.49 -15.75
C ASP A 33 -14.93 27.22 -15.53
N PRO A 34 -14.95 26.24 -16.46
CA PRO A 34 -14.16 25.02 -16.36
C PRO A 34 -12.66 25.28 -16.11
N LYS A 35 -12.10 26.34 -16.70
CA LYS A 35 -10.69 26.71 -16.46
C LYS A 35 -10.45 27.16 -15.03
N LEU A 36 -11.36 27.95 -14.47
CA LEU A 36 -11.29 28.32 -13.06
C LEU A 36 -11.40 27.08 -12.17
N HIS A 37 -12.33 26.16 -12.44
CA HIS A 37 -12.46 24.90 -11.71
C HIS A 37 -11.13 24.13 -11.65
N HIS A 38 -10.46 23.96 -12.81
CA HIS A 38 -9.16 23.30 -12.89
C HIS A 38 -8.07 24.01 -12.10
N LEU A 39 -8.04 25.35 -12.11
CA LEU A 39 -7.08 26.11 -11.31
C LEU A 39 -7.29 25.89 -9.80
N LEU A 40 -8.53 25.81 -9.32
CA LEU A 40 -8.83 25.56 -7.90
C LEU A 40 -8.40 24.15 -7.49
N ASP A 41 -8.78 23.15 -8.27
CA ASP A 41 -8.45 21.75 -8.00
C ASP A 41 -6.95 21.49 -8.07
N LEU A 42 -6.29 22.03 -9.10
CA LEU A 42 -4.84 21.96 -9.23
C LEU A 42 -4.15 22.69 -8.06
N ARG A 43 -4.63 23.88 -7.66
CA ARG A 43 -4.01 24.62 -6.56
C ARG A 43 -4.17 23.90 -5.22
N ALA A 44 -5.36 23.41 -4.91
CA ALA A 44 -5.59 22.61 -3.70
C ALA A 44 -4.76 21.32 -3.71
N SER A 45 -4.61 20.68 -4.87
CA SER A 45 -3.78 19.48 -5.06
C SER A 45 -2.29 19.76 -4.93
N GLN A 46 -1.81 20.91 -5.41
CA GLN A 46 -0.44 21.38 -5.20
C GLN A 46 -0.16 21.61 -3.72
N ILE A 47 -1.08 22.27 -2.99
CA ILE A 47 -0.93 22.48 -1.55
C ILE A 47 -0.90 21.14 -0.82
N ASN A 48 -1.84 20.24 -1.13
CA ASN A 48 -1.90 18.91 -0.52
C ASN A 48 -0.86 17.92 -1.05
N GLN A 49 -0.06 18.32 -2.06
CA GLN A 49 0.96 17.49 -2.71
C GLN A 49 0.44 16.14 -3.24
N CYS A 50 -0.78 16.11 -3.78
CA CYS A 50 -1.32 14.91 -4.44
C CYS A 50 -0.74 14.79 -5.86
N ALA A 51 0.38 14.08 -6.05
CA ALA A 51 1.03 13.95 -7.36
C ALA A 51 0.10 13.41 -8.47
N TYR A 52 -0.79 12.46 -8.14
CA TYR A 52 -1.81 11.96 -9.07
C TYR A 52 -2.79 13.07 -9.49
N CYS A 53 -3.36 13.77 -8.52
CA CYS A 53 -4.35 14.82 -8.74
C CYS A 53 -3.70 16.00 -9.49
N VAL A 54 -2.46 16.37 -9.15
CA VAL A 54 -1.68 17.39 -9.88
C VAL A 54 -1.45 16.99 -11.33
N LYS A 55 -1.05 15.74 -11.63
CA LYS A 55 -0.87 15.26 -13.00
C LYS A 55 -2.19 15.30 -13.78
N MET A 56 -3.27 14.81 -13.17
CA MET A 56 -4.60 14.71 -13.77
C MET A 56 -5.17 16.10 -14.10
N HIS A 57 -5.29 16.97 -13.10
CA HIS A 57 -5.87 18.30 -13.28
C HIS A 57 -5.02 19.21 -14.18
N ASN A 58 -3.70 19.03 -14.20
CA ASN A 58 -2.85 19.75 -15.16
C ASN A 58 -3.16 19.32 -16.60
N LYS A 59 -3.35 18.02 -16.86
CA LYS A 59 -3.76 17.53 -18.17
C LYS A 59 -5.15 18.03 -18.56
N GLU A 60 -6.13 17.92 -17.66
CA GLU A 60 -7.52 18.35 -17.90
C GLU A 60 -7.59 19.86 -18.19
N ALA A 61 -6.85 20.68 -17.44
CA ALA A 61 -6.76 22.11 -17.69
C ALA A 61 -6.24 22.45 -19.09
N LEU A 62 -5.20 21.76 -19.55
CA LEU A 62 -4.64 21.94 -20.89
C LEU A 62 -5.62 21.49 -21.98
N ASP A 63 -6.32 20.37 -21.76
CA ASP A 63 -7.34 19.86 -22.69
C ASP A 63 -8.51 20.86 -22.83
N ASP A 64 -8.87 21.58 -21.76
CA ASP A 64 -9.89 22.64 -21.73
C ASP A 64 -9.37 24.06 -22.10
N GLY A 65 -8.14 24.15 -22.63
CA GLY A 65 -7.61 25.38 -23.25
C GLY A 65 -6.92 26.34 -22.29
N GLU A 66 -6.54 25.91 -21.08
CA GLU A 66 -5.64 26.64 -20.20
C GLU A 66 -4.20 26.61 -20.75
N SER A 67 -3.36 27.58 -20.38
CA SER A 67 -1.99 27.66 -20.89
C SER A 67 -0.96 27.03 -19.94
N GLN A 68 0.04 26.34 -20.52
CA GLN A 68 1.15 25.77 -19.76
C GLN A 68 1.86 26.81 -18.88
N GLU A 69 2.03 28.03 -19.40
CA GLU A 69 2.69 29.15 -18.71
C GLU A 69 1.91 29.58 -17.46
N ARG A 70 0.58 29.70 -17.57
CA ARG A 70 -0.30 30.01 -16.43
C ARG A 70 -0.29 28.91 -15.38
N LEU A 71 -0.38 27.64 -15.81
CA LEU A 71 -0.34 26.49 -14.89
C LEU A 71 0.98 26.38 -14.11
N GLN A 72 2.13 26.68 -14.74
CA GLN A 72 3.43 26.69 -14.07
C GLN A 72 3.53 27.82 -13.02
N ARG A 73 2.95 28.98 -13.30
CA ARG A 73 2.96 30.15 -12.40
C ARG A 73 1.86 30.13 -11.34
N LEU A 74 0.95 29.15 -11.38
CA LEU A 74 -0.12 29.00 -10.41
C LEU A 74 0.39 28.87 -8.96
N THR A 75 1.58 28.30 -8.75
CA THR A 75 2.18 28.19 -7.40
C THR A 75 2.57 29.54 -6.79
N VAL A 76 2.76 30.56 -7.63
CA VAL A 76 3.16 31.92 -7.27
C VAL A 76 2.12 32.96 -7.70
N TRP A 77 0.85 32.54 -7.84
CA TRP A 77 -0.25 33.32 -8.42
C TRP A 77 -0.43 34.73 -7.83
N ARG A 78 -0.06 34.95 -6.57
CA ARG A 78 -0.12 36.27 -5.91
C ARG A 78 0.86 37.28 -6.49
N HIS A 79 1.97 36.82 -7.04
CA HIS A 79 3.11 37.64 -7.47
C HIS A 79 3.18 37.82 -8.98
N VAL A 80 2.19 37.34 -9.73
CA VAL A 80 2.13 37.44 -11.18
C VAL A 80 0.83 38.10 -11.62
N GLU A 81 0.84 38.68 -12.81
CA GLU A 81 -0.31 39.36 -13.41
C GLU A 81 -1.14 38.45 -14.31
N ASP A 82 -0.75 37.17 -14.41
CA ASP A 82 -1.38 36.23 -15.32
C ASP A 82 -2.85 35.92 -14.95
N PHE A 83 -3.27 36.13 -13.69
CA PHE A 83 -4.61 35.81 -13.18
C PHE A 83 -5.45 37.06 -12.90
N THR A 84 -6.73 37.00 -13.27
CA THR A 84 -7.72 38.05 -13.03
C THR A 84 -8.01 38.27 -11.54
N PRO A 85 -8.56 39.43 -11.14
CA PRO A 85 -8.99 39.66 -9.75
C PRO A 85 -9.95 38.60 -9.22
N ALA A 86 -10.90 38.15 -10.06
CA ALA A 86 -11.85 37.08 -9.71
C ALA A 86 -11.14 35.74 -9.45
N GLU A 87 -10.23 35.32 -10.35
CA GLU A 87 -9.43 34.10 -10.15
C GLU A 87 -8.56 34.20 -8.89
N LYS A 88 -7.96 35.35 -8.63
CA LYS A 88 -7.16 35.60 -7.42
C LYS A 88 -7.98 35.51 -6.13
N ALA A 89 -9.20 36.04 -6.12
CA ALA A 89 -10.11 35.91 -4.98
C ALA A 89 -10.51 34.44 -4.74
N ALA A 90 -10.83 33.70 -5.80
CA ALA A 90 -11.14 32.27 -5.72
C ALA A 90 -9.94 31.42 -5.27
N LEU A 91 -8.73 31.72 -5.75
CA LEU A 91 -7.50 31.07 -5.31
C LEU A 91 -7.19 31.36 -3.84
N ALA A 92 -7.38 32.60 -3.38
CA ALA A 92 -7.25 32.95 -1.96
C ALA A 92 -8.21 32.14 -1.08
N TRP A 93 -9.47 32.02 -1.50
CA TRP A 93 -10.48 31.21 -0.83
C TRP A 93 -10.12 29.73 -0.82
N THR A 94 -9.63 29.20 -1.95
CA THR A 94 -9.14 27.81 -2.07
C THR A 94 -8.01 27.52 -1.11
N GLU A 95 -6.99 28.37 -1.02
CA GLU A 95 -5.90 28.17 -0.07
C GLU A 95 -6.38 28.23 1.37
N ALA A 96 -7.25 29.17 1.71
CA ALA A 96 -7.82 29.33 3.05
C ALA A 96 -8.62 28.11 3.51
N LEU A 97 -9.45 27.53 2.62
CA LEU A 97 -10.23 26.32 2.91
C LEU A 97 -9.41 25.03 2.81
N THR A 98 -8.28 25.05 2.11
CA THR A 98 -7.36 23.91 2.07
C THR A 98 -6.50 23.83 3.34
N ASN A 99 -5.97 24.97 3.79
CA ASN A 99 -5.07 25.05 4.95
C ASN A 99 -5.80 25.05 6.30
N LEU A 100 -7.01 25.61 6.36
CA LEU A 100 -7.83 25.72 7.57
C LEU A 100 -7.10 26.38 8.75
N ASP A 101 -6.30 27.43 8.49
CA ASP A 101 -5.60 28.18 9.54
C ASP A 101 -6.60 28.90 10.47
N PRO A 102 -6.59 28.63 11.80
CA PRO A 102 -7.48 29.27 12.77
C PRO A 102 -7.41 30.80 12.81
N LYS A 103 -6.33 31.42 12.32
CA LYS A 103 -6.14 32.88 12.27
C LYS A 103 -6.74 33.52 11.01
N THR A 104 -7.21 32.72 10.06
CA THR A 104 -7.75 33.23 8.80
C THR A 104 -9.01 34.04 9.06
N ASP A 105 -9.03 35.29 8.61
CA ASP A 105 -10.26 36.09 8.58
C ASP A 105 -11.10 35.73 7.35
N TYR A 106 -11.94 34.71 7.51
CA TYR A 106 -12.87 34.27 6.46
C TYR A 106 -13.90 35.34 6.07
N SER A 107 -14.13 36.37 6.89
CA SER A 107 -15.11 37.41 6.56
C SER A 107 -14.62 38.31 5.42
N VAL A 108 -13.34 38.69 5.46
CA VAL A 108 -12.69 39.50 4.42
C VAL A 108 -12.60 38.72 3.11
N LEU A 109 -12.13 37.48 3.15
CA LEU A 109 -12.03 36.64 1.96
C LEU A 109 -13.40 36.38 1.31
N ARG A 110 -14.45 36.19 2.12
CA ARG A 110 -15.82 36.01 1.60
C ARG A 110 -16.38 37.30 0.99
N ALA A 111 -16.06 38.46 1.58
CA ALA A 111 -16.48 39.75 1.03
C ALA A 111 -15.83 40.03 -0.33
N ASP A 112 -14.53 39.72 -0.45
CA ASP A 112 -13.78 39.82 -1.71
C ASP A 112 -14.35 38.88 -2.78
N LEU A 113 -14.58 37.62 -2.43
CA LEU A 113 -15.18 36.63 -3.33
C LEU A 113 -16.58 37.06 -3.83
N ARG A 114 -17.40 37.66 -2.96
CA ARG A 114 -18.72 38.22 -3.31
C ARG A 114 -18.68 39.43 -4.24
N SER A 115 -17.54 40.11 -4.35
CA SER A 115 -17.39 41.19 -5.32
C SER A 115 -17.27 40.67 -6.76
N HIS A 116 -17.01 39.37 -6.93
CA HIS A 116 -16.75 38.74 -8.22
C HIS A 116 -17.72 37.61 -8.58
N PHE A 117 -18.26 36.90 -7.59
CA PHE A 117 -19.08 35.70 -7.78
C PHE A 117 -20.42 35.81 -7.06
N SER A 118 -21.45 35.23 -7.66
CA SER A 118 -22.75 35.02 -7.03
C SER A 118 -22.66 34.04 -5.85
N ASP A 119 -23.62 34.06 -4.93
CA ASP A 119 -23.66 33.09 -3.83
C ASP A 119 -23.73 31.62 -4.35
N GLY A 120 -24.31 31.40 -5.54
CA GLY A 120 -24.33 30.08 -6.20
C GLY A 120 -22.93 29.64 -6.65
N GLU A 121 -22.20 30.50 -7.34
CA GLU A 121 -20.81 30.22 -7.77
C GLU A 121 -19.88 30.06 -6.57
N ILE A 122 -20.03 30.87 -5.52
CA ILE A 122 -19.27 30.74 -4.26
C ILE A 122 -19.51 29.38 -3.62
N SER A 123 -20.76 28.90 -3.65
CA SER A 123 -21.12 27.58 -3.14
C SER A 123 -20.47 26.47 -3.97
N ALA A 124 -20.43 26.62 -5.30
CA ALA A 124 -19.75 25.69 -6.19
C ALA A 124 -18.24 25.66 -5.92
N ILE A 125 -17.57 26.82 -5.89
CA ILE A 125 -16.14 26.98 -5.54
C ILE A 125 -15.84 26.30 -4.21
N THR A 126 -16.62 26.61 -3.17
CA THR A 126 -16.42 26.03 -1.82
C THR A 126 -16.58 24.51 -1.83
N SER A 127 -17.54 24.00 -2.60
CA SER A 127 -17.79 22.56 -2.72
C SER A 127 -16.69 21.85 -3.50
N SER A 128 -16.21 22.42 -4.61
CA SER A 128 -15.05 21.93 -5.36
C SER A 128 -13.83 21.82 -4.44
N VAL A 129 -13.52 22.90 -3.71
CA VAL A 129 -12.37 22.93 -2.80
C VAL A 129 -12.50 21.86 -1.71
N ALA A 130 -13.67 21.69 -1.11
CA ALA A 130 -13.89 20.63 -0.11
C ALA A 130 -13.72 19.23 -0.72
N MET A 131 -14.23 19.02 -1.93
CA MET A 131 -14.21 17.74 -2.64
C MET A 131 -12.80 17.36 -3.06
N ILE A 132 -12.03 18.27 -3.67
CA ILE A 132 -10.64 17.98 -4.05
C ILE A 132 -9.76 17.73 -2.82
N ASN A 133 -10.01 18.43 -1.72
CA ASN A 133 -9.36 18.17 -0.44
C ASN A 133 -9.67 16.77 0.11
N LEU A 134 -10.89 16.27 -0.08
CA LEU A 134 -11.24 14.89 0.25
C LEU A 134 -10.47 13.90 -0.66
N TRP A 135 -10.47 14.13 -1.97
CA TRP A 135 -9.77 13.30 -2.95
C TRP A 135 -8.26 13.23 -2.69
N ASN A 136 -7.62 14.36 -2.41
CA ASN A 136 -6.20 14.42 -2.07
C ASN A 136 -5.84 13.52 -0.87
N ARG A 137 -6.71 13.47 0.14
CA ARG A 137 -6.53 12.62 1.33
C ARG A 137 -6.74 11.14 1.01
N ILE A 138 -7.73 10.83 0.18
CA ILE A 138 -7.96 9.47 -0.32
C ILE A 138 -6.72 8.98 -1.09
N GLN A 139 -6.10 9.83 -1.92
CA GLN A 139 -4.96 9.46 -2.77
C GLN A 139 -3.60 9.36 -2.04
N ALA A 140 -3.41 10.03 -0.90
CA ALA A 140 -2.17 9.90 -0.11
C ALA A 140 -2.09 8.58 0.68
N ARG A 141 -3.25 8.04 1.08
CA ARG A 141 -3.37 6.87 1.95
C ARG A 141 -2.74 5.60 1.36
N PRO A 142 -2.96 5.20 0.09
CA PRO A 142 -2.35 3.99 -0.48
C PRO A 142 -0.82 3.98 -0.40
N ARG A 143 -0.17 5.12 -0.65
CA ARG A 143 1.29 5.24 -0.59
C ARG A 143 1.80 5.06 0.85
N LEU A 144 1.20 5.76 1.80
CA LEU A 144 1.57 5.64 3.23
C LEU A 144 1.31 4.24 3.77
N LEU A 145 0.23 3.60 3.31
CA LEU A 145 -0.14 2.25 3.68
C LEU A 145 0.84 1.23 3.11
N GLY A 146 1.24 1.38 1.85
CA GLY A 146 2.29 0.56 1.23
C GLY A 146 3.65 0.70 1.94
N LEU A 147 3.97 1.89 2.44
CA LEU A 147 5.18 2.13 3.26
C LEU A 147 5.05 1.44 4.62
N ALA A 148 3.94 1.68 5.33
CA ALA A 148 3.70 1.16 6.66
C ALA A 148 3.64 -0.37 6.67
N TYR A 149 3.00 -0.97 5.66
CA TYR A 149 2.95 -2.42 5.51
C TYR A 149 4.33 -3.02 5.27
N ARG A 150 5.17 -2.42 4.41
CA ARG A 150 6.55 -2.89 4.22
C ARG A 150 7.43 -2.68 5.45
N MET A 151 7.13 -1.66 6.25
CA MET A 151 7.80 -1.43 7.52
C MET A 151 7.41 -2.47 8.57
N LEU A 152 6.12 -2.79 8.70
CA LEU A 152 5.58 -3.53 9.84
C LEU A 152 5.30 -5.00 9.54
N GLY A 153 4.95 -5.32 8.30
CA GLY A 153 4.54 -6.65 7.83
C GLY A 153 3.26 -7.17 8.47
N SER A 154 2.48 -6.29 9.12
CA SER A 154 1.08 -6.51 9.44
C SER A 154 0.29 -5.34 8.88
N MET A 155 -0.81 -5.67 8.23
CA MET A 155 -1.70 -4.72 7.62
C MET A 155 -2.55 -3.99 8.68
N ALA A 156 -2.89 -4.66 9.78
CA ALA A 156 -3.51 -4.01 10.94
C ALA A 156 -2.60 -2.95 11.54
N ASP A 157 -1.36 -3.31 11.86
CA ASP A 157 -0.39 -2.33 12.40
C ASP A 157 -0.12 -1.19 11.39
N ALA A 158 -0.13 -1.49 10.09
CA ALA A 158 0.05 -0.49 9.03
C ALA A 158 -1.11 0.52 8.97
N GLU A 159 -2.34 0.06 9.09
CA GLU A 159 -3.52 0.92 9.12
C GLU A 159 -3.54 1.83 10.33
N ASP A 160 -3.24 1.28 11.50
CA ASP A 160 -3.18 2.05 12.73
C ASP A 160 -2.09 3.12 12.63
N ALA A 161 -0.91 2.79 12.11
CA ALA A 161 0.16 3.76 11.88
C ALA A 161 -0.23 4.88 10.90
N VAL A 162 -0.95 4.54 9.82
CA VAL A 162 -1.46 5.54 8.85
C VAL A 162 -2.59 6.38 9.47
N GLN A 163 -3.46 5.77 10.27
CA GLN A 163 -4.52 6.48 10.96
C GLN A 163 -3.95 7.49 11.96
N ASP A 164 -3.00 7.06 12.80
CA ASP A 164 -2.26 7.92 13.72
C ASP A 164 -1.55 9.07 12.99
N THR A 165 -1.07 8.82 11.77
CA THR A 165 -0.44 9.83 10.92
C THR A 165 -1.42 10.92 10.53
N PHE A 166 -2.62 10.56 10.05
CA PHE A 166 -3.65 11.53 9.68
C PHE A 166 -4.22 12.28 10.90
N VAL A 167 -4.38 11.61 12.04
CA VAL A 167 -4.78 12.27 13.29
C VAL A 167 -3.73 13.32 13.69
N LYS A 168 -2.44 12.97 13.62
CA LYS A 168 -1.36 13.91 13.94
C LYS A 168 -1.29 15.08 12.93
N TRP A 169 -1.49 14.81 11.65
CA TRP A 169 -1.58 15.85 10.61
C TRP A 169 -2.63 16.91 10.95
N GLN A 170 -3.82 16.50 11.38
CA GLN A 170 -4.90 17.42 11.76
C GLN A 170 -4.57 18.32 12.96
N SER A 171 -3.62 17.90 13.81
CA SER A 171 -3.22 18.66 15.00
C SER A 171 -2.09 19.67 14.76
N VAL A 172 -1.52 19.70 13.55
CA VAL A 172 -0.36 20.55 13.19
C VAL A 172 -0.86 21.80 12.46
N ASP A 173 -0.28 22.96 12.79
CA ASP A 173 -0.53 24.21 12.06
C ASP A 173 0.00 24.07 10.62
N GLY A 174 -0.89 24.05 9.64
CA GLY A 174 -0.57 23.87 8.22
C GLY A 174 0.41 24.90 7.67
N ASN A 175 0.49 26.10 8.26
CA ASN A 175 1.42 27.14 7.83
C ASN A 175 2.89 26.84 8.18
N THR A 176 3.13 25.86 9.05
CA THR A 176 4.48 25.43 9.45
C THR A 176 5.03 24.32 8.57
N VAL A 177 4.19 23.73 7.70
CA VAL A 177 4.57 22.58 6.86
C VAL A 177 4.68 23.03 5.40
N SER A 178 5.91 23.21 4.94
CA SER A 178 6.21 23.58 3.55
C SER A 178 6.05 22.43 2.55
N ASN A 179 6.17 21.18 3.00
CA ASN A 179 6.01 19.98 2.17
C ASN A 179 5.17 18.90 2.90
N PRO A 180 3.84 18.89 2.68
CA PRO A 180 2.94 17.90 3.29
C PRO A 180 3.24 16.45 2.95
N GLU A 181 3.70 16.14 1.73
CA GLU A 181 4.04 14.75 1.36
C GLU A 181 5.24 14.25 2.17
N ALA A 182 6.31 15.03 2.23
CA ALA A 182 7.49 14.71 3.02
C ALA A 182 7.16 14.64 4.52
N PHE A 183 6.29 15.53 4.99
CA PHE A 183 5.84 15.56 6.38
C PHE A 183 5.01 14.32 6.76
N LEU A 184 4.01 13.95 5.96
CA LEU A 184 3.21 12.74 6.17
C LEU A 184 4.06 11.48 6.09
N THR A 185 5.01 11.43 5.15
CA THR A 185 5.99 10.33 5.04
C THR A 185 6.84 10.25 6.30
N THR A 186 7.28 11.39 6.82
CA THR A 186 8.09 11.48 8.05
C THR A 186 7.31 11.00 9.26
N ILE A 187 6.08 11.50 9.46
CA ILE A 187 5.23 11.06 10.57
C ILE A 187 4.92 9.57 10.48
N CYS A 188 4.52 9.08 9.30
CA CYS A 188 4.22 7.67 9.08
C CYS A 188 5.44 6.80 9.37
N THR A 189 6.62 7.18 8.88
CA THR A 189 7.87 6.46 9.15
C THR A 189 8.17 6.44 10.65
N ASN A 190 8.07 7.58 11.33
CA ASN A 190 8.31 7.67 12.76
C ASN A 190 7.32 6.82 13.57
N ARG A 191 6.04 6.81 13.18
CA ARG A 191 5.06 5.90 13.78
C ARG A 191 5.41 4.44 13.53
N CYS A 192 5.77 4.05 12.31
CA CYS A 192 6.22 2.70 12.05
C CYS A 192 7.44 2.32 12.89
N LEU A 193 8.40 3.23 13.10
CA LEU A 193 9.56 3.00 13.96
C LEU A 193 9.16 2.80 15.43
N ASP A 194 8.19 3.55 15.93
CA ASP A 194 7.63 3.36 17.29
C ASP A 194 6.93 2.01 17.41
N TYR A 195 6.12 1.64 16.42
CA TYR A 195 5.46 0.32 16.35
C TYR A 195 6.49 -0.80 16.30
N LEU A 196 7.57 -0.70 15.51
CA LEU A 196 8.63 -1.73 15.47
C LEU A 196 9.32 -1.90 16.82
N LYS A 197 9.55 -0.83 17.57
CA LYS A 197 10.10 -0.93 18.94
C LYS A 197 9.14 -1.66 19.88
N ALA A 198 7.83 -1.39 19.77
CA ALA A 198 6.82 -2.07 20.57
C ALA A 198 6.64 -3.54 20.14
N ALA A 199 6.57 -3.79 18.84
CA ALA A 199 6.42 -5.10 18.22
C ALA A 199 7.62 -6.01 18.48
N HIS A 200 8.84 -5.48 18.54
CA HIS A 200 10.01 -6.28 18.92
C HIS A 200 9.80 -6.97 20.26
N ARG A 201 9.23 -6.28 21.26
CA ARG A 201 8.89 -6.88 22.56
C ARG A 201 7.81 -7.96 22.43
N LYS A 202 6.78 -7.72 21.62
CA LYS A 202 5.68 -8.70 21.37
C LYS A 202 6.14 -9.92 20.55
N ARG A 203 7.13 -9.76 19.66
CA ARG A 203 7.65 -10.81 18.78
C ARG A 203 8.63 -11.75 19.48
N VAL A 204 9.26 -11.32 20.58
CA VAL A 204 10.06 -12.20 21.45
C VAL A 204 9.22 -13.36 21.99
N ASP A 205 7.94 -13.10 22.30
CA ASP A 205 7.00 -14.09 22.81
C ASP A 205 6.17 -14.77 21.70
N TYR A 206 6.52 -14.59 20.41
CA TYR A 206 5.78 -15.17 19.30
C TYR A 206 6.04 -16.67 19.18
N VAL A 207 4.97 -17.47 19.11
CA VAL A 207 5.07 -18.93 19.02
C VAL A 207 5.33 -19.35 17.56
N GLY A 208 6.58 -19.75 17.29
CA GLY A 208 7.03 -20.25 15.98
C GLY A 208 7.59 -19.15 15.06
N PRO A 209 7.87 -19.48 13.78
CA PRO A 209 8.34 -18.49 12.81
C PRO A 209 7.26 -17.42 12.56
N TRP A 210 7.63 -16.16 12.68
CA TRP A 210 6.77 -15.05 12.23
C TRP A 210 6.90 -14.88 10.72
N ILE A 211 5.77 -14.80 10.02
CA ILE A 211 5.67 -14.49 8.59
C ILE A 211 4.76 -13.26 8.41
N PRO A 212 5.09 -12.28 7.55
CA PRO A 212 4.22 -11.15 7.29
C PRO A 212 2.78 -11.58 6.95
N GLU A 213 1.82 -10.76 7.36
CA GLU A 213 0.41 -10.94 7.02
C GLU A 213 0.25 -10.93 5.50
N PRO A 214 -0.36 -11.97 4.89
CA PRO A 214 -0.50 -12.06 3.45
C PRO A 214 -1.50 -11.01 2.94
N LEU A 215 -1.15 -10.35 1.85
CA LEU A 215 -1.98 -9.37 1.16
C LEU A 215 -2.39 -9.96 -0.19
N GLN A 216 -3.68 -10.10 -0.43
CA GLN A 216 -4.18 -10.42 -1.77
C GLN A 216 -3.98 -9.20 -2.66
N THR A 217 -3.30 -9.39 -3.79
CA THR A 217 -3.08 -8.34 -4.79
C THR A 217 -3.98 -8.64 -5.99
N ASP A 218 -4.77 -7.66 -6.45
CA ASP A 218 -5.59 -7.82 -7.65
C ASP A 218 -4.80 -7.44 -8.88
N ALA A 219 -4.79 -8.32 -9.89
CA ALA A 219 -4.07 -8.16 -11.17
C ALA A 219 -4.69 -7.09 -12.11
N GLY A 220 -5.24 -5.99 -11.57
CA GLY A 220 -6.10 -5.07 -12.30
C GLY A 220 -5.78 -3.57 -12.19
N SER A 221 -4.76 -3.15 -11.43
CA SER A 221 -4.45 -1.72 -11.25
C SER A 221 -3.10 -1.33 -11.88
N ASP A 222 -3.16 -0.78 -13.09
CA ASP A 222 -2.07 -0.10 -13.82
C ASP A 222 -0.77 -0.92 -14.07
N PRO A 223 -0.61 -1.54 -15.26
CA PRO A 223 0.47 -2.50 -15.59
C PRO A 223 1.91 -1.96 -15.44
N GLU A 224 2.11 -0.65 -15.59
CA GLU A 224 3.45 -0.05 -15.64
C GLU A 224 4.02 0.27 -14.24
N THR A 225 3.15 0.42 -13.22
CA THR A 225 3.56 0.60 -11.82
C THR A 225 3.51 -0.69 -10.99
N ASP A 226 2.96 -1.78 -11.54
CA ASP A 226 2.70 -3.03 -10.81
C ASP A 226 3.93 -3.93 -10.64
N LEU A 227 4.82 -4.04 -11.64
CA LEU A 227 5.88 -5.06 -11.59
C LEU A 227 7.00 -4.74 -10.56
N GLU A 228 7.47 -3.49 -10.49
CA GLU A 228 8.46 -3.06 -9.48
C GLU A 228 7.84 -2.99 -8.06
N ARG A 229 6.54 -2.64 -7.97
CA ARG A 229 5.80 -2.68 -6.69
C ARG A 229 5.55 -4.12 -6.22
N ALA A 230 5.25 -5.05 -7.12
CA ALA A 230 5.02 -6.47 -6.83
C ALA A 230 6.32 -7.14 -6.38
N GLN A 231 7.45 -6.89 -7.04
CA GLN A 231 8.76 -7.41 -6.61
C GLN A 231 9.15 -6.92 -5.20
N SER A 232 8.80 -5.68 -4.86
CA SER A 232 8.99 -5.11 -3.51
C SER A 232 7.89 -5.47 -2.50
N LEU A 233 6.92 -6.31 -2.87
CA LEU A 233 5.86 -6.79 -1.97
C LEU A 233 5.94 -8.27 -1.64
N THR A 234 6.74 -9.06 -2.37
CA THR A 234 6.82 -10.52 -2.16
C THR A 234 7.04 -10.87 -0.69
N THR A 235 6.42 -11.96 -0.21
CA THR A 235 6.60 -12.46 1.17
C THR A 235 8.08 -12.64 1.49
N ALA A 236 8.84 -13.15 0.52
CA ALA A 236 10.28 -13.35 0.64
C ALA A 236 11.02 -12.02 0.86
N PHE A 237 10.66 -10.96 0.14
CA PHE A 237 11.24 -9.61 0.31
C PHE A 237 10.89 -9.02 1.68
N LEU A 238 9.62 -9.11 2.11
CA LEU A 238 9.21 -8.64 3.44
C LEU A 238 9.93 -9.38 4.57
N MET A 239 10.17 -10.69 4.41
CA MET A 239 10.98 -11.49 5.33
C MET A 239 12.45 -11.06 5.36
N LEU A 240 13.01 -10.57 4.25
CA LEU A 240 14.36 -10.00 4.23
C LEU A 240 14.40 -8.67 4.99
N LEU A 241 13.41 -7.79 4.76
CA LEU A 241 13.29 -6.54 5.50
C LEU A 241 13.18 -6.78 7.01
N GLU A 242 12.54 -7.89 7.42
CA GLU A 242 12.40 -8.24 8.83
C GLU A 242 13.75 -8.43 9.55
N ARG A 243 14.80 -8.81 8.81
CA ARG A 243 16.15 -9.02 9.37
C ARG A 243 16.98 -7.75 9.49
N LEU A 244 16.52 -6.64 8.93
CA LEU A 244 17.16 -5.33 9.06
C LEU A 244 16.76 -4.69 10.39
N THR A 245 17.65 -3.87 10.95
CA THR A 245 17.24 -2.99 12.06
C THR A 245 16.14 -2.02 11.60
N PRO A 246 15.26 -1.52 12.49
CA PRO A 246 14.17 -0.62 12.10
C PRO A 246 14.62 0.60 11.28
N LYS A 247 15.76 1.20 11.63
CA LYS A 247 16.31 2.35 10.89
C LYS A 247 16.92 1.95 9.54
N GLU A 248 17.58 0.80 9.44
CA GLU A 248 18.06 0.30 8.14
C GLU A 248 16.91 0.02 7.19
N ARG A 249 15.84 -0.60 7.69
CA ARG A 249 14.61 -0.87 6.95
C ARG A 249 13.97 0.43 6.44
N ALA A 250 13.78 1.40 7.32
CA ALA A 250 13.21 2.70 6.95
C ALA A 250 14.06 3.43 5.91
N ALA A 251 15.37 3.51 6.12
CA ALA A 251 16.29 4.16 5.19
C ALA A 251 16.25 3.50 3.81
N TYR A 252 16.29 2.16 3.77
CA TYR A 252 16.23 1.38 2.54
C TYR A 252 14.91 1.57 1.80
N LEU A 253 13.77 1.45 2.49
CA LEU A 253 12.46 1.63 1.88
C LEU A 253 12.28 3.03 1.31
N LEU A 254 12.56 4.07 2.11
CA LEU A 254 12.42 5.46 1.66
C LEU A 254 13.28 5.72 0.42
N ARG A 255 14.52 5.22 0.39
CA ARG A 255 15.45 5.49 -0.70
C ARG A 255 15.20 4.63 -1.94
N GLU A 256 15.14 3.32 -1.77
CA GLU A 256 15.20 2.35 -2.89
C GLU A 256 13.81 1.95 -3.40
N VAL A 257 12.77 2.01 -2.56
CA VAL A 257 11.40 1.66 -2.95
C VAL A 257 10.55 2.90 -3.23
N PHE A 258 10.70 3.95 -2.42
CA PHE A 258 9.92 5.19 -2.55
C PHE A 258 10.69 6.33 -3.23
N GLY A 259 11.93 6.08 -3.67
CA GLY A 259 12.72 7.03 -4.49
C GLY A 259 13.13 8.32 -3.80
N LYS A 260 13.04 8.42 -2.47
CA LYS A 260 13.31 9.67 -1.74
C LYS A 260 14.79 10.07 -1.81
N PRO A 261 15.10 11.37 -2.00
CA PRO A 261 16.49 11.85 -2.01
C PRO A 261 17.10 11.76 -0.60
N TYR A 262 18.43 11.59 -0.52
CA TYR A 262 19.11 11.42 0.76
C TYR A 262 18.88 12.54 1.79
N PRO A 263 18.80 13.84 1.40
CA PRO A 263 18.40 14.90 2.32
C PRO A 263 17.05 14.63 3.00
N GLU A 264 16.02 14.24 2.24
CA GLU A 264 14.70 13.93 2.83
C GLU A 264 14.73 12.69 3.73
N VAL A 265 15.53 11.68 3.38
CA VAL A 265 15.72 10.48 4.23
C VAL A 265 16.42 10.85 5.54
N ALA A 266 17.43 11.71 5.47
CA ALA A 266 18.19 12.22 6.61
C ALA A 266 17.29 13.01 7.56
N ASP A 267 16.49 13.93 7.02
CA ASP A 267 15.51 14.70 7.78
C ASP A 267 14.45 13.79 8.41
N THR A 268 13.91 12.83 7.65
CA THR A 268 12.91 11.88 8.15
C THR A 268 13.43 11.07 9.34
N LEU A 269 14.67 10.56 9.25
CA LEU A 269 15.27 9.68 10.25
C LEU A 269 16.04 10.42 11.35
N GLN A 270 16.14 11.75 11.24
CA GLN A 270 16.92 12.62 12.13
C GLN A 270 18.37 12.12 12.23
N MET A 271 19.02 11.99 11.08
CA MET A 271 20.38 11.48 10.91
C MET A 271 21.15 12.30 9.87
N SER A 272 22.46 12.14 9.79
CA SER A 272 23.23 12.73 8.68
C SER A 272 22.99 11.98 7.37
N GLU A 273 23.06 12.68 6.23
CA GLU A 273 22.99 12.05 4.90
C GLU A 273 24.02 10.93 4.72
N ALA A 274 25.24 11.13 5.23
CA ALA A 274 26.28 10.11 5.21
C ALA A 274 25.88 8.85 6.00
N GLY A 275 25.26 9.03 7.17
CA GLY A 275 24.70 7.93 7.96
C GLY A 275 23.59 7.20 7.21
N CYS A 276 22.66 7.93 6.59
CA CYS A 276 21.59 7.33 5.77
C CYS A 276 22.15 6.55 4.57
N ARG A 277 23.14 7.08 3.85
CA ARG A 277 23.83 6.37 2.76
C ARG A 277 24.46 5.07 3.24
N GLN A 278 25.06 5.07 4.43
CA GLN A 278 25.65 3.86 5.02
C GLN A 278 24.56 2.82 5.35
N LEU A 279 23.45 3.24 5.96
CA LEU A 279 22.32 2.34 6.26
C LEU A 279 21.72 1.75 4.98
N VAL A 280 21.44 2.58 3.97
CA VAL A 280 20.92 2.12 2.68
C VAL A 280 21.90 1.18 2.00
N SER A 281 23.20 1.50 1.99
CA SER A 281 24.22 0.65 1.39
C SER A 281 24.31 -0.71 2.07
N ARG A 282 24.28 -0.74 3.41
CA ARG A 282 24.31 -1.98 4.20
C ARG A 282 23.05 -2.82 3.98
N ALA A 283 21.88 -2.20 4.08
CA ALA A 283 20.59 -2.84 3.81
C ALA A 283 20.53 -3.36 2.37
N GLY A 284 20.94 -2.56 1.38
CA GLY A 284 20.94 -2.92 -0.03
C GLY A 284 21.91 -4.06 -0.36
N ARG A 285 23.09 -4.10 0.27
CA ARG A 285 23.99 -5.28 0.16
C ARG A 285 23.33 -6.53 0.74
N PHE A 286 22.71 -6.41 1.91
CA PHE A 286 22.02 -7.53 2.56
C PHE A 286 20.87 -8.05 1.71
N VAL A 287 19.99 -7.15 1.25
CA VAL A 287 18.87 -7.48 0.36
C VAL A 287 19.40 -8.10 -0.93
N ARG A 288 20.30 -7.45 -1.68
CA ARG A 288 20.85 -7.99 -2.94
C ARG A 288 21.56 -9.33 -2.78
N SER A 289 22.29 -9.53 -1.68
CA SER A 289 22.97 -10.81 -1.41
C SER A 289 22.01 -11.99 -1.20
N LEU A 290 20.75 -11.70 -0.87
CA LEU A 290 19.68 -12.68 -0.64
C LEU A 290 18.53 -12.56 -1.67
N SER A 291 18.56 -11.53 -2.53
CA SER A 291 17.50 -11.14 -3.46
C SER A 291 17.96 -11.16 -4.91
N SER A 292 19.08 -11.81 -5.27
CA SER A 292 19.42 -12.15 -6.66
C SER A 292 18.41 -13.09 -7.34
N ARG A 293 17.27 -13.30 -6.67
CA ARG A 293 16.14 -14.14 -7.01
C ARG A 293 15.51 -13.65 -8.31
N SER A 294 15.55 -14.50 -9.34
CA SER A 294 14.71 -14.30 -10.51
C SER A 294 13.27 -14.60 -10.09
N VAL A 295 12.34 -13.66 -10.26
CA VAL A 295 10.91 -13.97 -10.09
C VAL A 295 10.47 -14.69 -11.36
N PRO A 296 10.04 -15.96 -11.30
CA PRO A 296 9.57 -16.68 -12.48
C PRO A 296 8.36 -15.97 -13.10
N THR A 297 8.10 -16.19 -14.40
CA THR A 297 6.91 -15.63 -15.04
C THR A 297 5.63 -16.19 -14.38
N PRO A 298 4.48 -15.51 -14.48
CA PRO A 298 3.23 -16.02 -13.92
C PRO A 298 2.92 -17.47 -14.33
N ASP A 299 3.14 -17.82 -15.60
CA ASP A 299 2.95 -19.19 -16.10
C ASP A 299 3.90 -20.21 -15.44
N GLN A 300 5.16 -19.82 -15.22
CA GLN A 300 6.13 -20.65 -14.50
C GLN A 300 5.73 -20.81 -13.04
N GLN A 301 5.26 -19.74 -12.39
CA GLN A 301 4.77 -19.82 -11.02
C GLN A 301 3.56 -20.77 -10.92
N SER A 302 2.57 -20.66 -11.79
CA SER A 302 1.41 -21.56 -11.82
C SER A 302 1.81 -23.02 -12.13
N ALA A 303 2.79 -23.25 -13.00
CA ALA A 303 3.32 -24.59 -13.27
C ALA A 303 4.01 -25.20 -12.03
N LEU A 304 4.79 -24.40 -11.30
CA LEU A 304 5.42 -24.80 -10.05
C LEU A 304 4.39 -25.11 -8.96
N LEU A 305 3.36 -24.26 -8.81
CA LEU A 305 2.26 -24.51 -7.87
C LEU A 305 1.48 -25.78 -8.21
N LYS A 306 1.20 -26.05 -9.50
CA LYS A 306 0.56 -27.30 -9.93
C LYS A 306 1.41 -28.53 -9.60
N ALA A 307 2.70 -28.47 -9.83
CA ALA A 307 3.61 -29.56 -9.49
C ALA A 307 3.71 -29.77 -7.98
N PHE A 308 3.72 -28.68 -7.20
CA PHE A 308 3.65 -28.69 -5.75
C PHE A 308 2.35 -29.36 -5.25
N MET A 309 1.19 -28.98 -5.79
CA MET A 309 -0.11 -29.61 -5.50
C MET A 309 -0.16 -31.09 -5.90
N SER A 310 0.40 -31.45 -7.07
CA SER A 310 0.45 -32.85 -7.52
C SER A 310 1.28 -33.73 -6.58
N ALA A 311 2.41 -33.23 -6.09
CA ALA A 311 3.23 -33.94 -5.11
C ALA A 311 2.50 -34.15 -3.77
N LEU A 312 1.68 -33.17 -3.37
CA LEU A 312 0.86 -33.24 -2.18
C LEU A 312 -0.27 -34.26 -2.28
N ALA A 313 -0.97 -34.29 -3.41
CA ALA A 313 -2.07 -35.21 -3.65
C ALA A 313 -1.60 -36.67 -3.78
N THR A 314 -0.44 -36.88 -4.41
CA THR A 314 0.08 -38.23 -4.71
C THR A 314 1.02 -38.78 -3.63
N GLY A 315 1.56 -37.91 -2.75
CA GLY A 315 2.62 -38.26 -1.81
C GLY A 315 3.98 -38.53 -2.46
N SER A 316 4.11 -38.38 -3.78
CA SER A 316 5.37 -38.56 -4.50
C SER A 316 6.26 -37.33 -4.32
N THR A 317 7.34 -37.50 -3.57
CA THR A 317 8.27 -36.41 -3.25
C THR A 317 9.30 -36.12 -4.34
N ASP A 318 9.51 -37.05 -5.28
CA ASP A 318 10.62 -36.95 -6.26
C ASP A 318 10.42 -35.76 -7.21
N LYS A 319 9.19 -35.54 -7.67
CA LYS A 319 8.84 -34.39 -8.52
C LYS A 319 8.90 -33.08 -7.77
N LEU A 320 8.55 -33.06 -6.48
CA LEU A 320 8.67 -31.87 -5.65
C LEU A 320 10.13 -31.53 -5.39
N ALA A 321 10.93 -32.52 -5.00
CA ALA A 321 12.35 -32.35 -4.70
C ALA A 321 13.12 -31.76 -5.90
N ALA A 322 12.75 -32.13 -7.14
CA ALA A 322 13.33 -31.58 -8.36
C ALA A 322 13.04 -30.09 -8.59
N LEU A 323 12.05 -29.53 -7.90
CA LEU A 323 11.68 -28.10 -7.98
C LEU A 323 12.20 -27.29 -6.79
N LEU A 324 12.71 -27.95 -5.75
CA LEU A 324 13.26 -27.31 -4.58
C LEU A 324 14.77 -27.13 -4.74
N ALA A 325 15.28 -25.96 -4.33
CA ALA A 325 16.71 -25.79 -4.15
C ALA A 325 17.20 -26.68 -3.00
N ASP A 326 18.46 -27.15 -3.06
CA ASP A 326 19.04 -27.98 -1.99
C ASP A 326 18.95 -27.32 -0.61
N SER A 327 19.04 -25.98 -0.57
CA SER A 327 19.00 -25.17 0.65
C SER A 327 17.60 -24.66 1.02
N VAL A 328 16.55 -25.18 0.38
CA VAL A 328 15.16 -24.74 0.60
C VAL A 328 14.78 -24.69 2.07
N GLN A 329 14.01 -23.68 2.45
CA GLN A 329 13.48 -23.54 3.81
C GLN A 329 11.96 -23.50 3.81
N LEU A 330 11.35 -24.30 4.69
CA LEU A 330 9.92 -24.23 4.97
C LEU A 330 9.70 -23.51 6.31
N ARG A 331 8.90 -22.43 6.28
CA ARG A 331 8.42 -21.72 7.47
C ARG A 331 6.91 -21.78 7.52
N THR A 332 6.38 -22.10 8.70
CA THR A 332 4.94 -22.12 8.93
C THR A 332 4.57 -21.25 10.12
N ASP A 333 3.71 -20.27 9.92
CA ASP A 333 3.28 -19.34 10.95
C ASP A 333 1.89 -19.72 11.47
N GLY A 334 1.83 -20.30 12.67
CA GLY A 334 0.57 -20.56 13.38
C GLY A 334 0.25 -19.54 14.48
N GLY A 335 1.20 -18.69 14.88
CA GLY A 335 1.07 -17.73 15.98
C GLY A 335 0.59 -18.31 17.32
N GLY A 336 0.76 -19.61 17.55
CA GLY A 336 0.21 -20.33 18.71
C GLY A 336 -1.31 -20.56 18.68
N LYS A 337 -1.97 -20.20 17.58
CA LYS A 337 -3.44 -20.25 17.39
C LYS A 337 -3.89 -21.34 16.42
N ALA A 338 -2.97 -21.84 15.60
CA ALA A 338 -3.18 -22.96 14.70
C ALA A 338 -1.99 -23.93 14.78
N THR A 339 -2.24 -25.19 14.46
CA THR A 339 -1.18 -26.21 14.35
C THR A 339 -0.17 -25.76 13.29
N ALA A 340 1.10 -25.63 13.65
CA ALA A 340 2.15 -25.25 12.71
C ALA A 340 3.47 -25.87 13.13
N ILE A 341 4.36 -26.06 12.17
CA ILE A 341 5.75 -26.44 12.42
C ILE A 341 6.44 -25.25 13.08
N THR A 342 6.74 -25.39 14.37
CA THR A 342 7.27 -24.30 15.19
C THR A 342 8.74 -23.99 14.93
N ARG A 343 9.43 -24.81 14.12
CA ARG A 343 10.82 -24.60 13.68
C ARG A 343 10.89 -24.51 12.17
N THR A 344 11.79 -23.68 11.66
CA THR A 344 12.12 -23.65 10.23
C THR A 344 12.72 -25.00 9.83
N LEU A 345 12.16 -25.66 8.83
CA LEU A 345 12.78 -26.84 8.22
C LEU A 345 13.72 -26.38 7.11
N GLN A 346 14.81 -27.11 6.92
CA GLN A 346 15.82 -26.79 5.91
C GLN A 346 16.26 -28.06 5.19
N GLY A 347 16.45 -27.94 3.88
CA GLY A 347 16.93 -29.01 3.01
C GLY A 347 15.81 -29.66 2.21
N SER A 348 16.07 -29.92 0.92
CA SER A 348 15.07 -30.46 -0.02
C SER A 348 14.45 -31.78 0.46
N ASP A 349 15.26 -32.70 1.01
CA ASP A 349 14.78 -33.99 1.53
C ASP A 349 13.86 -33.83 2.75
N VAL A 350 14.29 -33.03 3.74
CA VAL A 350 13.53 -32.81 4.98
C VAL A 350 12.21 -32.10 4.68
N VAL A 351 12.25 -31.08 3.83
CA VAL A 351 11.07 -30.31 3.42
C VAL A 351 10.12 -31.20 2.62
N SER A 352 10.58 -31.90 1.59
CA SER A 352 9.72 -32.74 0.75
C SER A 352 9.04 -33.84 1.55
N LYS A 353 9.77 -34.55 2.43
CA LYS A 353 9.20 -35.59 3.30
C LYS A 353 8.20 -35.04 4.31
N SER A 354 8.47 -33.86 4.88
CA SER A 354 7.57 -33.23 5.85
C SER A 354 6.28 -32.76 5.19
N ILE A 355 6.39 -32.17 4.00
CA ILE A 355 5.25 -31.78 3.16
C ILE A 355 4.40 -33.02 2.83
N ALA A 356 5.02 -34.09 2.32
CA ALA A 356 4.30 -35.32 1.97
C ALA A 356 3.70 -36.08 3.17
N LYS A 357 4.26 -35.94 4.38
CA LYS A 357 3.77 -36.64 5.59
C LYS A 357 2.71 -35.87 6.38
N ILE A 358 2.88 -34.56 6.49
CA ILE A 358 2.05 -33.69 7.33
C ILE A 358 0.95 -33.05 6.50
N LEU A 359 1.30 -32.53 5.32
CA LEU A 359 0.39 -31.69 4.56
C LEU A 359 -0.49 -32.50 3.60
N SER A 360 -0.07 -33.67 3.12
CA SER A 360 -0.95 -34.59 2.35
C SER A 360 -2.21 -35.03 3.11
N ARG A 361 -2.19 -34.99 4.45
CA ARG A 361 -3.34 -35.32 5.31
C ARG A 361 -4.27 -34.15 5.55
N LEU A 362 -3.77 -32.93 5.34
CA LEU A 362 -4.50 -31.70 5.56
C LEU A 362 -5.08 -31.18 4.23
N TRP A 363 -4.32 -31.35 3.15
CA TRP A 363 -4.70 -30.89 1.82
C TRP A 363 -5.69 -31.79 1.11
N THR A 364 -6.72 -31.15 0.56
CA THR A 364 -7.63 -31.75 -0.42
C THR A 364 -7.61 -30.88 -1.68
N GLU A 365 -7.37 -31.48 -2.85
CA GLU A 365 -7.30 -30.74 -4.12
C GLU A 365 -8.58 -29.93 -4.37
N ASP A 366 -9.74 -30.51 -4.05
CA ASP A 366 -11.05 -29.88 -4.21
C ASP A 366 -11.24 -28.63 -3.30
N ARG A 367 -10.35 -28.38 -2.32
CA ARG A 367 -10.42 -27.24 -1.37
C ARG A 367 -9.31 -26.20 -1.53
N THR A 368 -8.48 -26.33 -2.57
CA THR A 368 -7.30 -25.48 -2.77
C THR A 368 -7.50 -24.60 -4.00
N VAL A 369 -7.18 -23.32 -3.86
CA VAL A 369 -7.38 -22.32 -4.92
C VAL A 369 -6.10 -21.52 -5.11
N GLU A 370 -5.74 -21.31 -6.37
CA GLU A 370 -4.67 -20.40 -6.74
C GLU A 370 -5.18 -18.95 -6.69
N ILE A 371 -4.49 -18.13 -5.90
CA ILE A 371 -4.73 -16.68 -5.81
C ILE A 371 -3.41 -15.93 -5.93
N GLU A 372 -3.45 -14.62 -6.11
CA GLU A 372 -2.26 -13.79 -6.04
C GLU A 372 -2.08 -13.26 -4.61
N ILE A 373 -0.89 -13.47 -4.05
CA ILE A 373 -0.53 -13.06 -2.69
C ILE A 373 0.79 -12.31 -2.79
N ASN A 374 0.81 -11.07 -2.33
CA ASN A 374 2.02 -10.25 -2.28
C ASN A 374 2.72 -10.12 -3.65
N GLY A 375 1.94 -10.07 -4.73
CA GLY A 375 2.42 -9.94 -6.11
C GLY A 375 2.93 -11.24 -6.75
N LEU A 376 2.75 -12.40 -6.11
CA LEU A 376 3.10 -13.71 -6.67
C LEU A 376 1.90 -14.65 -6.63
N ARG A 377 1.86 -15.64 -7.53
CA ARG A 377 0.92 -16.75 -7.43
C ARG A 377 1.19 -17.53 -6.15
N GLY A 378 0.12 -17.78 -5.39
CA GLY A 378 0.11 -18.57 -4.18
C GLY A 378 -1.12 -19.48 -4.13
N LEU A 379 -1.22 -20.27 -3.07
CA LEU A 379 -2.34 -21.17 -2.83
C LEU A 379 -3.03 -20.78 -1.53
N VAL A 380 -4.35 -20.79 -1.53
CA VAL A 380 -5.15 -20.79 -0.31
C VAL A 380 -5.89 -22.11 -0.18
N GLU A 381 -5.99 -22.58 1.05
CA GLU A 381 -6.73 -23.78 1.42
C GLU A 381 -7.93 -23.40 2.27
N TYR A 382 -9.09 -23.95 1.92
CA TYR A 382 -10.34 -23.72 2.63
C TYR A 382 -10.70 -24.90 3.55
N ASP A 383 -11.24 -24.58 4.73
CA ASP A 383 -12.03 -25.50 5.53
C ASP A 383 -13.44 -24.95 5.71
N GLY A 384 -14.38 -25.50 4.93
CA GLY A 384 -15.67 -24.87 4.71
C GLY A 384 -15.48 -23.46 4.17
N ALA A 385 -16.05 -22.47 4.85
CA ALA A 385 -16.07 -21.07 4.42
C ALA A 385 -14.88 -20.22 4.91
N ARG A 386 -13.79 -20.85 5.33
CA ARG A 386 -12.66 -20.15 5.95
C ARG A 386 -11.35 -20.57 5.30
N ILE A 387 -10.53 -19.59 4.94
CA ILE A 387 -9.14 -19.84 4.60
C ILE A 387 -8.39 -20.26 5.88
N VAL A 388 -7.80 -21.45 5.85
CA VAL A 388 -7.05 -22.05 6.97
C VAL A 388 -5.54 -22.07 6.74
N THR A 389 -5.13 -21.93 5.49
CA THR A 389 -3.73 -21.86 5.08
C THR A 389 -3.60 -20.95 3.87
N ALA A 390 -2.60 -20.07 3.87
CA ALA A 390 -2.11 -19.37 2.69
C ALA A 390 -0.65 -19.74 2.45
N THR A 391 -0.30 -20.13 1.23
CA THR A 391 1.03 -20.60 0.84
C THR A 391 1.61 -19.73 -0.25
N THR A 392 2.83 -19.26 -0.05
CA THR A 392 3.60 -18.51 -1.05
C THR A 392 5.00 -19.10 -1.19
N LEU A 393 5.58 -18.99 -2.39
CA LEU A 393 6.91 -19.50 -2.70
C LEU A 393 7.91 -18.35 -2.89
N GLY A 394 9.14 -18.58 -2.46
CA GLY A 394 10.31 -17.79 -2.83
C GLY A 394 11.24 -18.62 -3.70
N PHE A 395 11.94 -17.95 -4.61
CA PHE A 395 12.74 -18.58 -5.65
C PHE A 395 14.19 -18.12 -5.57
N ASP A 396 15.15 -18.95 -5.97
CA ASP A 396 16.54 -18.53 -6.13
C ASP A 396 16.84 -17.92 -7.51
N THR A 397 18.11 -17.65 -7.81
CA THR A 397 18.58 -17.13 -9.11
C THR A 397 18.27 -18.05 -10.28
N SER A 398 18.17 -19.36 -10.04
CA SER A 398 17.93 -20.38 -11.05
C SER A 398 16.43 -20.65 -11.30
N GLY A 399 15.56 -20.05 -10.49
CA GLY A 399 14.12 -20.25 -10.55
C GLY A 399 13.63 -21.47 -9.75
N LEU A 400 14.51 -22.14 -8.99
CA LEU A 400 14.11 -23.19 -8.04
C LEU A 400 13.54 -22.58 -6.78
N VAL A 401 12.64 -23.32 -6.11
CA VAL A 401 12.00 -22.89 -4.86
C VAL A 401 13.01 -22.98 -3.71
N ASP A 402 13.41 -21.83 -3.14
CA ASP A 402 14.32 -21.76 -2.00
C ASP A 402 13.60 -21.42 -0.68
N GLN A 403 12.37 -20.92 -0.76
CA GLN A 403 11.52 -20.63 0.40
C GLN A 403 10.10 -21.12 0.17
N VAL A 404 9.52 -21.74 1.19
CA VAL A 404 8.10 -22.06 1.26
C VAL A 404 7.55 -21.40 2.53
N PHE A 405 6.57 -20.51 2.37
CA PHE A 405 5.91 -19.82 3.48
C PHE A 405 4.47 -20.29 3.57
N MET A 406 4.09 -20.83 4.73
CA MET A 406 2.71 -21.21 5.02
C MET A 406 2.17 -20.41 6.20
N ILE A 407 1.20 -19.54 5.96
CA ILE A 407 0.53 -18.76 6.98
C ILE A 407 -0.72 -19.53 7.39
N ARG A 408 -0.81 -19.90 8.66
CA ARG A 408 -1.96 -20.58 9.28
C ARG A 408 -2.57 -19.79 10.43
N ASN A 409 -1.91 -18.73 10.88
CA ASN A 409 -2.43 -17.86 11.93
C ASN A 409 -3.77 -17.24 11.47
N PRO A 410 -4.90 -17.59 12.11
CA PRO A 410 -6.22 -17.17 11.66
C PRO A 410 -6.41 -15.65 11.67
N GLU A 411 -5.69 -14.91 12.53
CA GLU A 411 -5.76 -13.45 12.54
C GLU A 411 -5.13 -12.82 11.30
N LYS A 412 -4.07 -13.43 10.76
CA LYS A 412 -3.40 -12.96 9.53
C LYS A 412 -4.16 -13.38 8.27
N LEU A 413 -4.92 -14.47 8.34
CA LEU A 413 -5.71 -14.97 7.21
C LEU A 413 -7.05 -14.26 7.06
N ALA A 414 -7.53 -13.59 8.11
CA ALA A 414 -8.84 -12.95 8.14
C ALA A 414 -9.07 -11.89 7.03
N ARG A 415 -7.98 -11.36 6.45
CA ARG A 415 -7.99 -10.33 5.40
C ARG A 415 -8.05 -10.85 3.97
N LEU A 416 -7.73 -12.12 3.75
CA LEU A 416 -7.81 -12.70 2.41
C LEU A 416 -9.29 -12.83 2.05
N GLU A 417 -9.64 -12.48 0.80
CA GLU A 417 -11.02 -12.57 0.38
C GLU A 417 -11.48 -14.02 0.36
N ASN A 418 -12.59 -14.30 1.05
CA ASN A 418 -13.30 -15.56 0.88
C ASN A 418 -14.07 -15.48 -0.45
N ARG A 419 -13.51 -16.08 -1.49
CA ARG A 419 -14.24 -16.27 -2.75
C ARG A 419 -15.15 -17.50 -2.60
N ILE A 420 -16.43 -17.33 -2.92
CA ILE A 420 -17.39 -18.43 -2.87
C ILE A 420 -17.03 -19.44 -3.95
N HIS A 421 -16.60 -20.62 -3.55
CA HIS A 421 -16.23 -21.71 -4.46
C HIS A 421 -17.33 -22.77 -4.51
N HIS A 422 -17.60 -23.24 -5.72
CA HIS A 422 -18.57 -24.30 -6.00
C HIS A 422 -17.81 -25.62 -6.24
N ASP A 423 -18.05 -26.60 -5.38
CA ASP A 423 -17.58 -27.96 -5.57
C ASP A 423 -18.38 -28.66 -6.66
N ALA A 424 -17.76 -28.92 -7.80
CA ALA A 424 -18.41 -29.60 -8.91
C ALA A 424 -18.78 -31.07 -8.59
N LYS A 425 -18.15 -31.72 -7.60
CA LYS A 425 -18.42 -33.12 -7.24
C LYS A 425 -19.51 -33.26 -6.19
N SER A 426 -19.51 -32.40 -5.17
CA SER A 426 -20.49 -32.47 -4.08
C SER A 426 -21.67 -31.50 -4.23
N GLY A 427 -21.59 -30.53 -5.15
CA GLY A 427 -22.56 -29.44 -5.28
C GLY A 427 -22.56 -28.48 -4.09
N ALA A 428 -21.60 -28.60 -3.17
CA ALA A 428 -21.49 -27.74 -2.01
C ALA A 428 -20.96 -26.36 -2.44
N LEU A 429 -21.65 -25.33 -1.96
CA LEU A 429 -21.16 -23.96 -1.96
C LEU A 429 -20.50 -23.72 -0.60
N TRP A 430 -19.20 -23.46 -0.59
CA TRP A 430 -18.54 -22.89 0.58
C TRP A 430 -18.06 -21.49 0.25
N ARG A 431 -18.29 -20.58 1.21
CA ARG A 431 -18.05 -19.15 1.04
C ARG A 431 -16.59 -18.80 1.08
#